data_AF-A0A923QHL4-F1
#
_entry.id   AF-A0A923QHL4-F1
#
_cell.length_a   1.000
_cell.length_b   1.000
_cell.length_c   1.000
_cell.angle_alpha   90.00
_cell.angle_beta   90.00
_cell.angle_gamma   90.00
#
_symmetry.space_group_name_H-M   'P 1'
#
loop_
_entity.id
_entity.type
_entity.pdbx_description
1 polymer ?
#
loop_
_entity_poly.entity_id
_entity_poly.type
_entity_poly.pdbx_seq_one_letter_code
_entity_poly.pdbx_strand_id
1 'polypeptide(L)'
;SRGWRCIVPAEIIYEPNWETGRAVRWAIRQPGSVPMGIGGIYRKWRHPDGREFFTFAMLTVNADGHPVMQRFHKPGDEKRMVLVIDPKDYGRWLSCPVDEAPSFFAQWQGRLDAVEAPLPPRAPRSSSVSTSRPAQNEGPGLF
;
A
#
# COMPACT_ATOMS: atom_id res chain seq x y z
N SER A 1 7.32 11.20 22.70
CA SER A 1 8.06 10.18 21.91
C SER A 1 8.23 10.68 20.48
N ARG A 2 9.24 10.21 19.72
CA ARG A 2 9.43 10.60 18.31
C ARG A 2 8.41 9.86 17.45
N GLY A 3 7.62 10.57 16.65
CA GLY A 3 6.52 9.97 15.87
C GLY A 3 6.94 9.19 14.63
N TRP A 4 8.19 9.35 14.16
CA TRP A 4 8.74 8.69 12.97
C TRP A 4 7.81 8.75 11.75
N ARG A 5 7.23 9.92 11.50
CA ARG A 5 6.27 10.12 10.41
C ARG A 5 6.95 10.61 9.14
N CYS A 6 6.38 10.26 8.01
CA CYS A 6 6.79 10.70 6.68
C CYS A 6 5.57 11.04 5.82
N ILE A 7 5.82 11.69 4.68
CA ILE A 7 4.86 11.83 3.59
C ILE A 7 5.32 10.90 2.47
N VAL A 8 4.42 10.04 2.00
CA VAL A 8 4.62 9.17 0.83
C VAL A 8 3.93 9.84 -0.36
N PRO A 9 4.66 10.46 -1.30
CA PRO A 9 4.05 11.07 -2.47
C PRO A 9 3.56 9.99 -3.44
N ALA A 10 2.32 10.09 -3.89
CA ALA A 10 1.76 9.19 -4.89
C ALA A 10 0.85 9.94 -5.87
N GLU A 11 1.13 9.86 -7.16
CA GLU A 11 0.23 10.40 -8.20
C GLU A 11 -1.05 9.57 -8.29
N ILE A 12 -0.93 8.26 -8.12
CA ILE A 12 -2.02 7.29 -8.29
C ILE A 12 -1.88 6.20 -7.22
N ILE A 13 -2.98 5.88 -6.54
CA ILE A 13 -3.14 4.62 -5.81
C ILE A 13 -4.06 3.70 -6.60
N TYR A 14 -3.97 2.41 -6.34
CA TYR A 14 -4.76 1.43 -7.06
C TYR A 14 -5.46 0.49 -6.10
N GLU A 15 -6.78 0.41 -6.24
CA GLU A 15 -7.64 -0.41 -5.39
C GLU A 15 -8.51 -1.35 -6.23
N PRO A 16 -8.81 -2.55 -5.72
CA PRO A 16 -9.73 -3.46 -6.38
C PRO A 16 -11.18 -3.02 -6.16
N ASN A 17 -11.91 -2.77 -7.24
CA ASN A 17 -13.36 -2.60 -7.23
C ASN A 17 -14.02 -3.96 -7.50
N TRP A 18 -15.09 -4.28 -6.76
CA TRP A 18 -15.79 -5.56 -6.83
C TRP A 18 -17.25 -5.46 -7.29
N GLU A 19 -17.69 -4.30 -7.81
CA GLU A 19 -19.07 -4.09 -8.29
C GLU A 19 -19.45 -5.04 -9.44
N THR A 20 -18.46 -5.56 -10.17
CA THR A 20 -18.65 -6.56 -11.24
C THR A 20 -18.68 -8.02 -10.76
N GLY A 21 -18.58 -8.26 -9.45
CA GLY A 21 -18.45 -9.60 -8.85
C GLY A 21 -17.02 -10.18 -8.87
N ARG A 22 -16.05 -9.48 -9.46
CA ARG A 22 -14.62 -9.82 -9.44
C ARG A 22 -13.77 -8.58 -9.18
N ALA A 23 -12.53 -8.77 -8.71
CA ALA A 23 -11.57 -7.68 -8.56
C ALA A 23 -11.19 -7.06 -9.91
N VAL A 24 -11.70 -5.87 -10.20
CA VAL A 24 -11.24 -5.01 -11.28
C VAL A 24 -10.31 -3.96 -10.68
N ARG A 25 -9.15 -3.76 -11.29
CA ARG A 25 -8.16 -2.80 -10.81
C ARG A 25 -8.53 -1.40 -11.26
N TRP A 26 -8.60 -0.44 -10.32
CA TRP A 26 -8.93 0.95 -10.60
C TRP A 26 -7.78 1.88 -10.20
N ALA A 27 -7.54 2.91 -11.00
CA ALA A 27 -6.64 4.01 -10.69
C ALA A 27 -7.40 5.12 -9.97
N ILE A 28 -6.90 5.56 -8.82
CA ILE A 28 -7.49 6.62 -8.01
C ILE A 28 -6.44 7.72 -7.81
N ARG A 29 -6.81 8.97 -8.09
CA ARG A 29 -5.92 10.13 -8.05
C ARG A 29 -6.64 11.41 -7.66
N GLN A 30 -5.89 12.42 -7.23
CA GLN A 30 -6.41 13.79 -7.19
C GLN A 30 -6.50 14.36 -8.62
N PRO A 31 -7.48 15.25 -8.90
CA PRO A 31 -7.56 15.95 -10.17
C PRO A 31 -6.32 16.80 -10.46
N GLY A 32 -6.02 17.03 -11.75
CA GLY A 32 -4.99 17.99 -12.16
C GLY A 32 -3.54 17.53 -11.97
N SER A 33 -3.30 16.20 -11.92
CA SER A 33 -1.96 15.62 -11.78
C SER A 33 -1.21 16.07 -10.52
N VAL A 34 -1.94 16.40 -9.46
CA VAL A 34 -1.36 16.73 -8.16
C VAL A 34 -1.10 15.43 -7.39
N PRO A 35 0.14 15.16 -6.94
CA PRO A 35 0.41 14.00 -6.10
C PRO A 35 -0.31 14.11 -4.76
N MET A 36 -0.90 13.00 -4.31
CA MET A 36 -1.36 12.83 -2.94
C MET A 36 -0.17 12.79 -1.98
N GLY A 37 -0.25 13.52 -0.88
CA GLY A 37 0.64 13.33 0.27
C GLY A 37 0.06 12.32 1.22
N ILE A 38 0.52 11.07 1.16
CA ILE A 38 0.01 10.01 2.04
C ILE A 38 0.78 10.02 3.37
N GLY A 39 0.07 10.12 4.48
CA GLY A 39 0.61 10.01 5.82
C GLY A 39 1.17 8.60 6.05
N GLY A 40 2.46 8.54 6.38
CA GLY A 40 3.15 7.29 6.67
C GLY A 40 3.98 7.36 7.94
N ILE A 41 4.47 6.19 8.35
CA ILE A 41 5.51 6.03 9.35
C ILE A 41 6.71 5.33 8.74
N TYR A 42 7.90 5.61 9.27
CA TYR A 42 9.13 4.97 8.82
C TYR A 42 9.97 4.47 10.00
N ARG A 43 10.82 3.48 9.77
CA ARG A 43 11.79 3.06 10.76
C ARG A 43 13.09 2.61 10.11
N LYS A 44 14.19 2.87 10.81
CA LYS A 44 15.48 2.30 10.46
C LYS A 44 15.51 0.84 10.90
N TRP A 45 15.93 -0.04 10.00
CA TRP A 45 16.15 -1.46 10.24
C TRP A 45 17.58 -1.82 9.84
N ARG A 46 18.25 -2.64 10.66
CA ARG A 46 19.59 -3.12 10.37
C ARG A 46 19.50 -4.60 10.01
N HIS A 47 19.95 -4.94 8.80
CA HIS A 47 20.01 -6.31 8.33
C HIS A 47 21.16 -7.07 9.02
N PRO A 48 21.08 -8.41 9.19
CA PRO A 48 22.14 -9.20 9.83
C PRO A 48 23.54 -9.05 9.23
N ASP A 49 23.65 -8.70 7.94
CA ASP A 49 24.93 -8.41 7.26
C ASP A 49 25.51 -7.01 7.54
N GLY A 50 24.86 -6.24 8.41
CA GLY A 50 25.29 -4.91 8.83
C GLY A 50 24.73 -3.76 8.01
N ARG A 51 24.06 -4.00 6.87
CA ARG A 51 23.42 -2.95 6.06
C ARG A 51 22.26 -2.30 6.80
N GLU A 52 22.08 -1.01 6.56
CA GLU A 52 20.97 -0.23 7.12
C GLU A 52 19.94 0.09 6.05
N PHE A 53 18.68 -0.11 6.40
CA PHE A 53 17.53 0.11 5.54
C PHE A 53 16.55 1.05 6.24
N PHE A 54 15.79 1.78 5.43
CA PHE A 54 14.58 2.42 5.90
C PHE A 54 13.38 1.63 5.38
N THR A 55 12.51 1.21 6.29
CA THR A 55 11.20 0.68 5.96
C THR A 55 10.15 1.74 6.25
N PHE A 56 9.04 1.69 5.54
CA PHE A 56 7.92 2.58 5.76
C PHE A 56 6.59 1.84 5.60
N ALA A 57 5.54 2.42 6.16
CA ALA A 57 4.16 1.99 5.97
C ALA A 57 3.27 3.21 5.75
N MET A 58 2.28 3.07 4.88
CA MET A 58 1.20 4.06 4.73
C MET A 58 0.16 3.81 5.81
N LEU A 59 -0.32 4.88 6.45
CA LEU A 59 -1.43 4.78 7.38
C LEU A 59 -2.75 4.75 6.60
N THR A 60 -3.74 4.07 7.18
CA THR A 60 -5.09 4.00 6.62
C THR A 60 -6.10 4.43 7.66
N VAL A 61 -7.22 4.96 7.19
CA VAL A 61 -8.40 5.32 7.97
C VAL A 61 -9.62 4.57 7.43
N ASN A 62 -10.67 4.45 8.24
CA ASN A 62 -11.95 3.94 7.79
C ASN A 62 -12.51 4.84 6.68
N ALA A 63 -13.11 4.24 5.66
CA ALA A 63 -13.67 4.89 4.48
C ALA A 63 -15.12 4.46 4.20
N ASP A 64 -15.81 3.91 5.20
CA ASP A 64 -17.23 3.59 5.08
C ASP A 64 -18.02 4.89 4.82
N GLY A 65 -18.97 4.83 3.90
CA GLY A 65 -19.77 5.98 3.46
C GLY A 65 -19.03 7.03 2.61
N HIS A 66 -17.71 6.90 2.39
CA HIS A 66 -16.97 7.84 1.54
C HIS A 66 -17.44 7.72 0.08
N PRO A 67 -17.81 8.83 -0.62
CA PRO A 67 -18.44 8.79 -1.95
C PRO A 67 -17.72 7.94 -3.00
N VAL A 68 -16.39 8.03 -3.07
CA VAL A 68 -15.54 7.24 -3.99
C VAL A 68 -15.05 5.93 -3.35
N MET A 69 -14.39 6.01 -2.20
CA MET A 69 -13.69 4.89 -1.58
C MET A 69 -14.58 3.72 -1.13
N GLN A 70 -15.87 3.95 -0.86
CA GLN A 70 -16.82 2.89 -0.49
C GLN A 70 -17.01 1.80 -1.57
N ARG A 71 -16.62 2.10 -2.82
CA ARG A 71 -16.76 1.22 -3.99
C ARG A 71 -15.65 0.16 -4.09
N PHE A 72 -14.58 0.28 -3.31
CA PHE A 72 -13.41 -0.61 -3.38
C PHE A 72 -13.36 -1.59 -2.21
N HIS A 73 -12.40 -2.52 -2.25
CA HIS A 73 -12.31 -3.70 -1.37
C HIS A 73 -13.46 -4.69 -1.57
N LYS A 74 -13.33 -5.90 -1.04
CA LYS A 74 -14.37 -6.93 -1.22
C LYS A 74 -15.68 -6.51 -0.53
N PRO A 75 -16.83 -7.01 -1.00
CA PRO A 75 -18.08 -6.89 -0.26
C PRO A 75 -17.95 -7.54 1.13
N GLY A 76 -18.48 -6.88 2.16
CA GLY A 76 -18.40 -7.35 3.56
C GLY A 76 -17.14 -6.95 4.32
N ASP A 77 -16.08 -6.52 3.62
CA ASP A 77 -14.88 -5.97 4.27
C ASP A 77 -15.07 -4.49 4.62
N GLU A 78 -14.53 -4.07 5.77
CA GLU A 78 -14.40 -2.67 6.17
C GLU A 78 -13.73 -1.87 5.04
N LYS A 79 -14.32 -0.72 4.67
CA LYS A 79 -13.71 0.14 3.67
C LYS A 79 -12.59 0.93 4.30
N ARG A 80 -11.44 0.97 3.63
CA ARG A 80 -10.28 1.76 4.06
C ARG A 80 -9.74 2.61 2.93
N MET A 81 -9.18 3.75 3.30
CA MET A 81 -8.41 4.60 2.41
C MET A 81 -7.09 4.99 3.06
N VAL A 82 -6.11 5.31 2.23
CA VAL A 82 -4.86 5.91 2.71
C VAL A 82 -5.15 7.23 3.40
N LEU A 83 -4.41 7.52 4.47
CA LEU A 83 -4.48 8.80 5.15
C LEU A 83 -3.88 9.89 4.24
N VAL A 84 -4.72 10.66 3.55
CA VAL A 84 -4.25 11.80 2.73
C VAL A 84 -4.09 13.02 3.64
N ILE A 85 -2.90 13.60 3.67
CA ILE A 85 -2.59 14.83 4.41
C ILE A 85 -2.74 16.02 3.46
N ASP A 86 -3.44 17.07 3.88
CA ASP A 86 -3.51 18.33 3.13
C ASP A 86 -2.11 18.96 3.05
N PRO A 87 -1.66 19.45 1.87
CA PRO A 87 -0.36 20.11 1.74
C PRO A 87 -0.05 21.17 2.80
N LYS A 88 -1.06 21.93 3.26
CA LYS A 88 -0.89 22.94 4.32
C LYS A 88 -0.49 22.34 5.67
N ASP A 89 -0.79 21.06 5.88
CA ASP A 89 -0.61 20.34 7.13
C ASP A 89 0.64 19.44 7.14
N TYR A 90 1.39 19.35 6.03
CA TYR A 90 2.62 18.53 5.97
C TYR A 90 3.60 18.86 7.09
N GLY A 91 3.86 20.15 7.34
CA GLY A 91 4.77 20.56 8.42
C GLY A 91 4.31 20.08 9.79
N ARG A 92 3.00 20.20 10.08
CA ARG A 92 2.41 19.77 11.34
C ARG A 92 2.41 18.24 11.47
N TRP A 93 2.05 17.52 10.42
CA TRP A 93 2.15 16.05 10.37
C TRP A 93 3.57 15.57 10.68
N LEU A 94 4.59 16.17 10.08
CA LEU A 94 5.98 15.75 10.28
C LEU A 94 6.52 16.06 11.69
N SER A 95 5.97 17.06 12.39
CA SER A 95 6.58 17.60 13.62
C SER A 95 5.75 17.46 14.90
N CYS A 96 4.43 17.28 14.82
CA CYS A 96 3.56 17.29 15.99
C CYS A 96 3.92 16.22 17.05
N PRO A 97 3.58 16.43 18.32
CA PRO A 97 3.57 15.37 19.32
C PRO A 97 2.78 14.12 18.85
N VAL A 98 3.13 12.94 19.37
CA VAL A 98 2.51 11.67 18.92
C VAL A 98 1.02 11.60 19.30
N ASP A 99 0.68 12.13 20.47
CA ASP A 99 -0.68 12.29 20.98
C ASP A 99 -1.54 13.26 20.17
N GLU A 100 -0.94 14.18 19.40
CA GLU A 100 -1.67 15.04 18.47
C GLU A 100 -1.91 14.39 17.09
N ALA A 101 -1.17 13.35 16.73
CA ALA A 101 -1.27 12.70 15.42
C ALA A 101 -2.68 12.17 15.07
N PRO A 102 -3.49 11.66 16.01
CA PRO A 102 -4.86 11.24 15.72
C PRO A 102 -5.77 12.35 15.17
N SER A 103 -5.44 13.63 15.39
CA SER A 103 -6.21 14.75 14.82
C SER A 103 -6.19 14.78 13.29
N PHE A 104 -5.22 14.11 12.66
CA PHE A 104 -5.14 13.97 11.21
C PHE A 104 -5.94 12.78 10.68
N PHE A 105 -6.38 11.83 11.52
CA PHE A 105 -6.97 10.54 11.10
C PHE A 105 -8.44 10.70 10.67
N ALA A 106 -8.62 11.41 9.55
CA ALA A 106 -9.90 11.70 8.95
C ALA A 106 -9.93 11.23 7.49
N GLN A 107 -11.12 10.92 6.99
CA GLN A 107 -11.36 10.69 5.57
C GLN A 107 -11.00 11.95 4.77
N TRP A 108 -10.32 11.78 3.64
CA TRP A 108 -10.12 12.87 2.69
C TRP A 108 -11.46 13.29 2.10
N GLN A 109 -11.78 14.58 2.19
CA GLN A 109 -13.04 15.12 1.66
C GLN A 109 -12.88 15.84 0.31
N GLY A 110 -11.63 15.99 -0.15
CA GLY A 110 -11.36 16.55 -1.47
C GLY A 110 -11.75 15.58 -2.58
N ARG A 111 -11.86 16.12 -3.80
CA ARG A 111 -12.21 15.30 -4.98
C ARG A 111 -11.17 14.23 -5.25
N LEU A 112 -11.65 13.03 -5.57
CA LEU A 112 -10.87 11.91 -6.11
C LEU A 112 -11.48 11.49 -7.44
N ASP A 113 -10.66 11.40 -8.48
CA ASP A 113 -11.06 10.80 -9.75
C ASP A 113 -10.65 9.32 -9.73
N ALA A 114 -11.59 8.44 -10.11
CA ALA A 114 -11.36 7.00 -10.16
C ALA A 114 -11.77 6.43 -11.52
N VAL A 115 -10.87 5.68 -12.16
CA VAL A 115 -11.10 5.07 -13.48
C VAL A 115 -10.61 3.62 -13.50
N GLU A 116 -11.25 2.76 -14.30
CA GLU A 116 -10.75 1.41 -14.56
C GLU A 116 -9.35 1.46 -15.16
N ALA A 117 -8.44 0.64 -14.63
CA ALA A 117 -7.06 0.53 -15.09
C ALA A 117 -6.59 -0.94 -15.01
N PRO A 118 -7.20 -1.83 -15.81
CA PRO A 118 -6.86 -3.25 -15.81
C PRO A 118 -5.39 -3.46 -16.23
N LEU A 119 -4.73 -4.42 -15.59
CA LEU A 119 -3.41 -4.86 -16.04
C LEU A 119 -3.58 -5.75 -17.28
N PRO A 120 -2.61 -5.74 -18.21
CA PRO A 120 -2.60 -6.69 -19.31
C PRO A 120 -2.63 -8.13 -18.75
N PRO A 121 -3.25 -9.08 -19.47
CA PRO A 121 -3.23 -10.49 -19.07
C PRO A 121 -1.79 -10.94 -18.83
N ARG A 122 -1.57 -11.58 -17.69
CA ARG A 122 -0.24 -12.14 -17.38
C ARG A 122 0.08 -13.19 -18.45
N ALA A 123 1.27 -13.13 -19.03
CA ALA A 123 1.73 -14.13 -19.99
C ALA A 123 1.55 -15.54 -19.42
N PRO A 124 1.20 -16.54 -20.25
CA PRO A 124 1.09 -17.91 -19.79
C PRO A 124 2.38 -18.30 -19.07
N ARG A 125 2.27 -18.93 -17.89
CA ARG A 125 3.45 -19.54 -17.27
C ARG A 125 3.99 -20.56 -18.27
N SER A 126 5.25 -20.42 -18.68
CA SER A 126 5.96 -21.52 -19.32
C SER A 126 5.79 -22.75 -18.43
N SER A 127 5.43 -23.90 -19.02
CA SER A 127 5.37 -25.16 -18.28
C SER A 127 6.67 -25.33 -17.51
N SER A 128 6.58 -25.39 -16.18
CA SER A 128 7.75 -25.70 -15.35
C SER A 128 8.32 -27.03 -15.82
N VAL A 129 9.57 -27.03 -16.29
CA VAL A 129 10.31 -28.27 -16.47
C VAL A 129 10.40 -28.91 -15.09
N SER A 130 9.84 -30.10 -14.95
CA SER A 130 10.02 -30.92 -13.75
C SER A 130 11.51 -31.22 -13.61
N THR A 131 12.18 -30.59 -12.65
CA THR A 131 13.51 -31.02 -12.25
C THR A 131 13.35 -32.32 -11.49
N SER A 132 13.69 -33.45 -12.10
CA SER A 132 13.90 -34.69 -11.37
C SER A 132 15.04 -34.48 -10.38
N ARG A 133 14.81 -34.87 -9.12
CA ARG A 133 15.89 -35.02 -8.13
C ARG A 133 16.90 -36.01 -8.72
N PRO A 134 18.21 -35.69 -8.77
CA PRO A 134 19.21 -36.69 -9.06
C PRO A 134 19.08 -37.82 -8.03
N ALA A 135 19.25 -39.07 -8.46
CA ALA A 135 19.31 -40.20 -7.55
C ALA A 135 20.37 -39.91 -6.47
N GLN A 136 20.02 -40.14 -5.21
CA GLN A 136 21.00 -40.13 -4.14
C GLN A 136 22.03 -41.22 -4.45
N ASN A 137 23.29 -40.83 -4.65
CA ASN A 137 24.37 -41.80 -4.64
C ASN A 137 24.47 -42.36 -3.23
N GLU A 138 24.04 -43.61 -3.06
CA GLU A 138 24.43 -44.44 -1.92
C GLU A 138 25.93 -44.74 -2.06
N GLY A 139 26.77 -43.79 -1.67
CA GLY A 139 28.16 -44.08 -1.37
C GLY A 139 28.24 -44.95 -0.11
N PRO A 140 29.18 -45.90 -0.01
CA PRO A 140 29.30 -46.75 1.15
C PRO A 140 29.56 -45.89 2.39
N GLY A 141 28.72 -46.05 3.41
CA GLY A 141 28.86 -45.37 4.68
C GLY A 141 30.26 -45.63 5.26
N LEU A 142 31.00 -44.55 5.47
CA LEU A 142 32.25 -44.61 6.22
C LEU A 142 31.88 -44.71 7.70
N PHE A 143 32.07 -45.90 8.25
CA PHE A 143 32.52 -46.07 9.63
C PHE A 143 33.94 -45.50 9.78
#